data_AF-A0A838W482-F1
#
_entry.id   AF-A0A838W482-F1
#
_cell.length_a   1.000
_cell.length_b   1.000
_cell.length_c   1.000
_cell.angle_alpha   90.00
_cell.angle_beta   90.00
_cell.angle_gamma   90.00
#
_symmetry.space_group_name_H-M   'P 1'
#
loop_
_entity.id
_entity.type
_entity.pdbx_description
1 polymer ?
#
loop_
_entity_poly.entity_id
_entity_poly.type
_entity_poly.pdbx_seq_one_letter_code
_entity_poly.pdbx_strand_id
1 'polypeptide(L)'
;MKSQSSRSPRHAYLDWVEDQIEDFKETIPRSELLRVADEVVDELRVTRKGQYQLTEILLCTAIDRKIFRLLKLPSYRSWCALARPDGQGAGLDPTPASRVE
;
A
#
# COMPACT_ATOMS: atom_id res chain seq x y z
N MET A 1 -18.76 11.49 -21.83
CA MET A 1 -17.45 11.01 -22.31
C MET A 1 -16.42 11.48 -21.29
N LYS A 2 -16.05 10.62 -20.33
CA LYS A 2 -15.02 10.98 -19.33
C LYS A 2 -13.67 10.75 -20.01
N SER A 3 -13.03 11.84 -20.44
CA SER A 3 -11.66 11.79 -20.93
C SER A 3 -10.79 11.19 -19.83
N GLN A 4 -10.46 9.91 -19.95
CA GLN A 4 -9.38 9.29 -19.20
C GLN A 4 -8.11 10.03 -19.64
N SER A 5 -7.80 11.14 -18.96
CA SER A 5 -6.43 11.61 -18.89
C SER A 5 -5.66 10.39 -18.42
N SER A 6 -4.88 9.78 -19.31
CA SER A 6 -4.09 8.59 -19.04
C SER A 6 -3.24 8.87 -17.82
N ARG A 7 -3.74 8.51 -16.63
CA ARG A 7 -2.99 8.60 -15.37
C ARG A 7 -1.69 7.88 -15.66
N SER A 8 -0.58 8.57 -15.41
CA SER A 8 0.71 7.96 -15.72
C SER A 8 0.77 6.60 -15.02
N PRO A 9 1.40 5.57 -15.63
CA PRO A 9 1.43 4.23 -15.03
C PRO A 9 1.96 4.23 -13.59
N ARG A 10 2.79 5.22 -13.26
CA ARG A 10 3.26 5.50 -11.90
C ARG A 10 2.13 5.90 -10.93
N HIS A 11 1.21 6.78 -11.34
CA HIS A 11 0.05 7.12 -10.51
C HIS A 11 -0.85 5.90 -10.32
N ALA A 12 -1.13 5.13 -11.37
CA ALA A 12 -1.94 3.91 -11.25
C ALA A 12 -1.33 2.89 -10.28
N TYR A 13 0.00 2.73 -10.27
CA TYR A 13 0.69 1.90 -9.29
C TYR A 13 0.56 2.44 -7.85
N LEU A 14 0.66 3.75 -7.66
CA LEU A 14 0.54 4.35 -6.34
C LEU A 14 -0.88 4.20 -5.78
N ASP A 15 -1.90 4.50 -6.61
CA ASP A 15 -3.31 4.30 -6.28
C ASP A 15 -3.55 2.83 -5.88
N TRP A 16 -3.05 1.89 -6.69
CA TRP A 16 -3.16 0.46 -6.39
C TRP A 16 -2.50 0.07 -5.06
N VAL A 17 -1.29 0.57 -4.78
CA VAL A 17 -0.61 0.28 -3.50
C VAL A 17 -1.40 0.83 -2.32
N GLU A 18 -1.97 2.03 -2.45
CA GLU A 18 -2.80 2.66 -1.42
C GLU A 18 -4.05 1.81 -1.15
N ASP A 19 -4.77 1.41 -2.20
CA ASP A 19 -5.94 0.53 -2.10
C ASP A 19 -5.58 -0.78 -1.38
N GLN A 20 -4.48 -1.44 -1.74
CA GLN A 20 -4.06 -2.69 -1.09
C GLN A 20 -3.76 -2.52 0.41
N ILE A 21 -3.21 -1.36 0.80
CA ILE A 21 -2.89 -1.07 2.19
C ILE A 21 -4.17 -0.77 2.98
N GLU A 22 -5.09 0.01 2.42
CA GLU A 22 -6.37 0.32 3.06
C GLU A 22 -7.24 -0.93 3.19
N ASP A 23 -7.35 -1.76 2.15
CA ASP A 23 -8.08 -3.04 2.19
C ASP A 23 -7.56 -3.94 3.32
N PHE A 24 -6.23 -3.98 3.52
CA PHE A 24 -5.63 -4.74 4.62
C PHE A 24 -6.03 -4.16 5.98
N LYS A 25 -6.00 -2.83 6.15
CA LYS A 25 -6.41 -2.17 7.40
C LYS A 25 -7.88 -2.42 7.73
N GLU A 26 -8.75 -2.48 6.71
CA GLU A 26 -10.18 -2.78 6.87
C GLU A 26 -10.44 -4.26 7.21
N THR A 27 -9.58 -5.16 6.76
CA THR A 27 -9.72 -6.62 6.97
C THR A 27 -9.32 -7.06 8.38
N ILE A 28 -8.41 -6.34 9.04
CA ILE A 28 -7.91 -6.72 10.37
C ILE A 28 -8.65 -6.00 11.51
N PRO A 29 -8.79 -6.62 12.70
CA PRO A 29 -9.36 -5.93 13.84
C PRO A 29 -8.47 -4.77 14.29
N ARG A 30 -9.09 -3.73 14.86
CA ARG A 30 -8.39 -2.54 15.37
C ARG A 30 -7.25 -2.87 16.34
N SER A 31 -7.41 -3.90 17.18
CA SER A 31 -6.37 -4.36 18.10
C SER A 31 -5.12 -4.86 17.38
N GLU A 32 -5.28 -5.51 16.23
CA GLU A 32 -4.15 -5.97 15.43
C GLU A 32 -3.46 -4.80 14.71
N LEU A 33 -4.23 -3.85 14.20
CA LEU A 33 -3.67 -2.62 13.64
C LEU A 33 -2.86 -1.83 14.68
N LEU A 34 -3.36 -1.74 15.92
CA LEU A 34 -2.63 -1.12 17.02
C LEU A 34 -1.33 -1.87 17.36
N ARG A 35 -1.35 -3.22 17.34
CA ARG A 35 -0.13 -4.01 17.53
C ARG A 35 0.91 -3.74 16.43
N VAL A 36 0.49 -3.63 15.18
CA VAL A 36 1.37 -3.24 14.07
C VAL A 36 1.96 -1.84 14.31
N ALA A 37 1.17 -0.90 14.81
CA ALA A 37 1.65 0.43 15.16
C ALA A 37 2.68 0.40 16.30
N ASP A 38 2.47 -0.40 17.34
CA ASP A 38 3.41 -0.57 18.45
C ASP A 38 4.77 -1.11 17.97
N GLU A 39 4.77 -2.14 17.12
CA GLU A 39 6.00 -2.68 16.52
C GLU A 39 6.77 -1.61 15.74
N VAL A 40 6.05 -0.79 14.97
CA VAL A 40 6.66 0.30 14.19
C VAL A 40 7.27 1.37 15.11
N VAL A 41 6.58 1.72 16.20
CA VAL A 41 7.11 2.67 17.19
C VAL A 41 8.40 2.14 17.80
N ASP A 42 8.45 0.86 18.16
CA ASP A 42 9.64 0.24 18.74
C ASP A 42 10.81 0.16 17.74
N GLU A 43 10.56 -0.25 16.48
CA GLU A 43 11.55 -0.22 15.40
C GLU A 43 12.16 1.19 15.21
N LEU A 44 11.31 2.22 15.25
CA LEU A 44 11.72 3.62 15.07
C LEU A 44 12.54 4.13 16.26
N ARG A 45 12.16 3.78 17.50
CA ARG A 45 12.88 4.15 18.72
C ARG A 45 14.29 3.58 18.75
N VAL A 46 14.45 2.30 18.38
CA VAL A 46 15.75 1.60 18.35
C VAL A 46 16.68 2.23 17.30
N THR A 47 16.16 2.50 16.11
CA THR A 47 16.97 2.97 14.97
C THR A 47 17.50 4.38 15.17
N ARG A 48 16.76 5.26 15.88
CA ARG A 48 17.04 6.70 15.90
C ARG A 48 17.47 7.27 17.26
N LYS A 49 17.88 6.41 18.21
CA LYS A 49 18.38 6.81 19.54
C LYS A 49 17.50 7.89 20.24
N GLY A 50 16.18 7.82 20.06
CA GLY A 50 15.24 8.76 20.67
C GLY A 50 15.22 10.20 20.11
N GLN A 51 15.87 10.48 18.97
CA GLN A 51 16.05 11.85 18.45
C GLN A 51 14.90 12.40 17.59
N TYR A 52 13.82 11.64 17.36
CA TYR A 52 12.67 12.12 16.57
C TYR A 52 11.43 12.31 17.43
N GLN A 53 10.81 13.48 17.31
CA GLN A 53 9.40 13.65 17.64
C GLN A 53 8.60 12.85 16.59
N LEU A 54 7.97 11.75 17.02
CA LEU A 54 7.00 11.07 16.17
C LEU A 54 5.82 12.02 15.99
N THR A 55 5.64 12.51 14.77
CA THR A 55 4.37 13.13 14.36
C THR A 55 3.44 12.03 13.85
N GLU A 56 2.13 12.24 14.00
CA GLU A 56 1.11 11.30 13.51
C GLU A 56 1.33 10.95 12.03
N ILE A 57 1.68 11.94 11.20
CA ILE A 57 1.97 11.76 9.77
C ILE A 57 3.16 10.81 9.53
N LEU A 58 4.22 10.92 10.33
CA LEU A 58 5.39 10.03 10.22
C LEU A 58 5.05 8.62 10.67
N LEU A 59 4.21 8.47 11.70
CA LEU A 59 3.75 7.17 12.17
C LEU A 59 2.88 6.47 11.12
N CYS A 60 1.88 7.16 10.56
CA CYS A 60 1.04 6.61 9.49
C CYS A 60 1.90 6.14 8.30
N THR A 61 2.83 6.98 7.85
CA THR A 61 3.75 6.63 6.75
C THR A 61 4.60 5.40 7.10
N ALA A 62 5.04 5.26 8.36
CA ALA A 62 5.86 4.13 8.78
C ALA A 62 5.04 2.84 8.90
N ILE A 63 3.78 2.94 9.34
CA ILE A 63 2.82 1.83 9.36
C ILE A 63 2.52 1.36 7.94
N ASP A 64 2.24 2.26 7.01
CA ASP A 64 1.99 1.90 5.61
C ASP A 64 3.17 1.17 4.99
N ARG A 65 4.41 1.59 5.30
CA ARG A 65 5.63 0.88 4.89
C ARG A 65 5.78 -0.49 5.54
N LYS A 66 5.34 -0.67 6.78
CA LYS A 66 5.31 -1.98 7.44
C LYS A 66 4.28 -2.87 6.77
N ILE A 67 3.07 -2.39 6.51
CA ILE A 67 2.01 -3.12 5.81
C ILE A 67 2.44 -3.50 4.40
N PHE A 68 3.03 -2.57 3.64
CA PHE A 68 3.61 -2.85 2.31
C PHE A 68 4.57 -4.05 2.33
N ARG A 69 5.44 -4.12 3.36
CA ARG A 69 6.37 -5.24 3.55
C ARG A 69 5.66 -6.53 3.97
N LEU A 70 4.66 -6.44 4.84
CA LEU A 70 3.86 -7.59 5.30
C LEU A 70 3.10 -8.24 4.13
N LEU A 71 2.47 -7.43 3.30
CA LEU A 71 1.74 -7.85 2.10
C LEU A 71 2.67 -8.28 0.95
N LYS A 72 3.99 -8.08 1.10
CA LYS A 72 5.01 -8.36 0.06
C LYS A 72 4.67 -7.70 -1.27
N LEU A 73 4.17 -6.46 -1.23
CA LEU A 73 3.75 -5.75 -2.44
C LEU A 73 4.94 -5.57 -3.39
N PRO A 74 4.73 -5.77 -4.71
CA PRO A 74 5.78 -5.64 -5.71
C PRO A 74 6.24 -4.19 -5.83
N SER A 75 7.51 -3.98 -6.17
CA SER A 75 7.98 -2.66 -6.59
C SER A 75 7.34 -2.24 -7.91
N TYR A 76 7.33 -0.93 -8.23
CA TYR A 76 6.81 -0.43 -9.51
C TYR A 76 7.36 -1.18 -10.73
N ARG A 77 8.66 -1.50 -10.76
CA ARG A 77 9.27 -2.25 -11.87
C ARG A 77 8.71 -3.66 -11.97
N SER A 78 8.55 -4.34 -10.84
CA SER A 78 7.97 -5.68 -10.76
C SER A 78 6.50 -5.66 -11.14
N TRP A 79 5.75 -4.66 -10.69
CA TRP A 79 4.34 -4.46 -11.04
C TRP A 79 4.16 -4.21 -12.54
N CYS A 80 5.00 -3.36 -13.16
CA CYS A 80 4.98 -3.18 -14.62
C CYS A 80 5.35 -4.45 -15.39
N ALA A 81 6.27 -5.26 -14.88
CA ALA A 81 6.64 -6.54 -15.50
C ALA A 81 5.49 -7.56 -15.40
N LEU A 82 4.79 -7.61 -14.27
CA LEU A 82 3.57 -8.42 -14.10
C LEU A 82 2.43 -7.93 -15.00
N ALA A 83 2.30 -6.62 -15.17
CA ALA A 83 1.30 -5.99 -16.02
C ALA A 83 1.62 -6.05 -17.53
N ARG A 84 2.80 -6.55 -17.91
CA ARG A 84 3.19 -6.77 -19.31
C ARG A 84 3.10 -8.27 -19.62
N PRO A 85 1.95 -8.78 -20.05
CA PRO A 85 1.82 -10.18 -20.43
C PRO A 85 2.41 -10.33 -21.83
N ASP A 86 3.55 -10.99 -21.94
CA ASP A 86 3.93 -11.64 -23.18
C ASP A 86 2.94 -12.81 -23.39
N GLY A 87 1.76 -12.49 -23.94
CA GLY A 87 0.72 -13.42 -24.36
C GLY A 87 0.18 -14.35 -23.27
N GLN A 88 -1.01 -14.05 -22.75
CA GLN A 88 -1.86 -14.98 -22.00
C GLN A 88 -1.45 -15.24 -20.53
N GLY A 89 -1.82 -14.30 -19.67
CA GLY A 89 -1.75 -14.43 -18.21
C GLY A 89 -2.89 -13.65 -17.57
N ALA A 90 -3.69 -14.34 -16.76
CA ALA A 90 -4.96 -13.92 -16.24
C ALA A 90 -4.93 -12.60 -15.44
N GLY A 91 -5.90 -11.73 -15.74
CA GLY A 91 -6.64 -10.88 -14.80
C GLY A 91 -5.91 -10.39 -13.55
N LEU A 92 -5.01 -9.42 -13.72
CA LEU A 92 -4.97 -8.31 -12.77
C LEU A 92 -5.67 -7.16 -13.47
N ASP A 93 -6.99 -7.22 -13.42
CA ASP A 93 -7.88 -6.12 -13.80
C ASP A 93 -7.88 -5.15 -12.60
N PRO A 94 -7.26 -3.95 -12.67
CA PRO A 94 -7.41 -2.93 -11.65
C PRO A 94 -8.72 -2.19 -11.91
N THR A 95 -9.83 -2.93 -11.94
CA THR A 95 -11.17 -2.36 -11.93
C THR A 95 -11.68 -2.57 -10.51
N PRO A 96 -11.85 -1.52 -9.68
CA PRO A 96 -12.55 -1.67 -8.42
C PRO A 96 -13.93 -2.22 -8.76
N ALA A 97 -14.19 -3.42 -8.24
CA ALA A 97 -15.44 -4.13 -8.42
C ALA A 97 -16.59 -3.14 -8.23
N SER A 98 -17.47 -3.13 -9.23
CA SER A 98 -18.77 -2.50 -9.23
C SER A 98 -19.39 -2.49 -7.83
N ARG A 99 -19.38 -1.32 -7.16
CA ARG A 99 -20.34 -1.03 -6.11
C ARG A 99 -21.64 -0.68 -6.81
N VAL A 100 -22.41 -1.72 -7.09
CA VAL A 100 -23.85 -1.67 -7.32
C VAL A 100 -24.51 -1.19 -6.04
N GLU A 101 -25.14 -0.01 -6.10
CA GLU A 101 -26.49 0.30 -5.62
C GLU A 101 -27.03 1.51 -6.38
#